data_AF-K9DGY6-F1
#
_entry.id   AF-K9DGY6-F1
#
_cell.length_a   1.000
_cell.length_b   1.000
_cell.length_c   1.000
_cell.angle_alpha   90.00
_cell.angle_beta   90.00
_cell.angle_gamma   90.00
#
_symmetry.space_group_name_H-M   'P 1'
#
loop_
_entity.id
_entity.type
_entity.pdbx_description
1 polymer ?
#
loop_
_entity_poly.entity_id
_entity_poly.type
_entity_poly.pdbx_seq_one_letter_code
_entity_poly.pdbx_strand_id
1 'polypeptide(L)'
;MSHDLPLTAWQKKQAALLYYFSSLKYLEGLRDRVNQIKSFAEGKINQSRLEGRDRFLHSKQWGDRDTTENWSNNAWQFLADFQQSIAEDISDHSSNSFHVTGTHQCARGLSEYSMQWATIEEEKQFDAMFAELSNYARNIDTTMQKSYQVSWWSDFGLTMAWAEHASELQMIPKFQARPEIISDTDQIPPRTGVYIAIDDPNASLQFAWNGSRGGKIIPSSTFNDLGLAALAAVGRSKLWVDQAAMRDFVWANLSNPDLASDEFANSTLDLALAPSVVARYAFMARPTRWCFVEIVEGEFERVEEIESSTLNSKMTTQRFFAGEKCQNAGYYLSSPACS
;
A
#
# COMPACT_ATOMS: atom_id res chain seq x y z
N MET A 1 -21.91 21.48 16.97
CA MET A 1 -22.62 20.69 15.94
C MET A 1 -21.59 19.78 15.31
N SER A 2 -21.62 18.48 15.65
CA SER A 2 -20.74 17.48 15.04
C SER A 2 -21.23 17.26 13.62
N HIS A 3 -20.47 17.77 12.64
CA HIS A 3 -20.66 17.31 11.27
C HIS A 3 -19.99 15.94 11.19
N ASP A 4 -20.79 14.88 11.20
CA ASP A 4 -20.28 13.56 10.86
C ASP A 4 -19.61 13.64 9.49
N LEU A 5 -18.35 13.23 9.42
CA LEU A 5 -17.55 13.12 8.19
C LEU A 5 -17.65 11.66 7.74
N PRO A 6 -18.67 11.28 6.94
CA PRO A 6 -18.82 9.90 6.52
C PRO A 6 -17.70 9.50 5.57
N LEU A 7 -17.03 8.38 5.88
CA LEU A 7 -16.04 7.80 4.97
C LEU A 7 -16.74 7.12 3.80
N THR A 8 -16.25 7.36 2.60
CA THR A 8 -16.65 6.61 1.40
C THR A 8 -16.20 5.15 1.51
N ALA A 9 -16.84 4.26 0.74
CA ALA A 9 -16.42 2.86 0.62
C ALA A 9 -14.91 2.72 0.32
N TRP A 10 -14.40 3.58 -0.57
CA TRP A 10 -13.00 3.56 -0.95
C TRP A 10 -12.07 4.00 0.19
N GLN A 11 -12.42 5.05 0.92
CA GLN A 11 -11.64 5.50 2.08
C GLN A 11 -11.62 4.47 3.20
N LYS A 12 -12.72 3.72 3.40
CA LYS A 12 -12.75 2.60 4.36
C LYS A 12 -11.77 1.48 3.98
N LYS A 13 -11.67 1.15 2.68
CA LYS A 13 -10.68 0.18 2.17
C LYS A 13 -9.24 0.65 2.39
N GLN A 14 -8.96 1.92 2.09
CA GLN A 14 -7.65 2.51 2.36
C GLN A 14 -7.31 2.48 3.86
N ALA A 15 -8.26 2.85 4.72
CA ALA A 15 -8.07 2.78 6.17
C ALA A 15 -7.78 1.36 6.64
N ALA A 16 -8.52 0.36 6.13
CA ALA A 16 -8.30 -1.04 6.43
C ALA A 16 -6.89 -1.51 6.05
N LEU A 17 -6.39 -1.16 4.85
CA LEU A 17 -5.02 -1.50 4.44
C LEU A 17 -3.97 -0.85 5.35
N LEU A 18 -4.10 0.43 5.63
CA LEU A 18 -3.13 1.16 6.45
C LEU A 18 -3.10 0.64 7.89
N TYR A 19 -4.26 0.33 8.48
CA TYR A 19 -4.33 -0.34 9.78
C TYR A 19 -3.80 -1.78 9.73
N TYR A 20 -4.02 -2.49 8.63
CA TYR A 20 -3.48 -3.84 8.45
C TYR A 20 -1.95 -3.84 8.37
N PHE A 21 -1.35 -3.00 7.51
CA PHE A 21 0.10 -2.91 7.34
C PHE A 21 0.83 -2.31 8.55
N SER A 22 0.14 -1.51 9.37
CA SER A 22 0.68 -0.99 10.64
C SER A 22 0.44 -1.91 11.84
N SER A 23 -0.26 -3.03 11.66
CA SER A 23 -0.61 -3.92 12.77
C SER A 23 0.59 -4.75 13.24
N LEU A 24 0.61 -5.04 14.54
CA LEU A 24 1.60 -5.95 15.14
C LEU A 24 1.59 -7.32 14.44
N LYS A 25 0.39 -7.83 14.10
CA LYS A 25 0.22 -9.12 13.42
C LYS A 25 0.92 -9.14 12.05
N TYR A 26 0.85 -8.05 11.29
CA TYR A 26 1.54 -7.97 10.00
C TYR A 26 3.06 -7.94 10.19
N LEU A 27 3.54 -7.18 11.17
CA LEU A 27 4.96 -7.15 11.52
C LEU A 27 5.50 -8.50 12.01
N GLU A 28 4.72 -9.27 12.78
CA GLU A 28 5.06 -10.65 13.13
C GLU A 28 5.11 -11.58 11.91
N GLY A 29 4.23 -11.36 10.92
CA GLY A 29 4.28 -12.06 9.64
C GLY A 29 5.56 -11.78 8.83
N LEU A 30 6.14 -10.58 8.97
CA LEU A 30 7.45 -10.24 8.41
C LEU A 30 8.57 -10.96 9.15
N ARG A 31 8.54 -10.95 10.49
CA ARG A 31 9.52 -11.67 11.34
C ARG A 31 9.59 -13.15 10.94
N ASP A 32 8.44 -13.80 10.76
CA ASP A 32 8.39 -15.22 10.43
C ASP A 32 9.02 -15.51 9.06
N ARG A 33 8.84 -14.63 8.07
CA ARG A 33 9.49 -14.73 6.74
C ARG A 33 11.00 -14.55 6.82
N VAL A 34 11.48 -13.59 7.61
CA VAL A 34 12.92 -13.40 7.85
C VAL A 34 13.52 -14.63 8.51
N ASN A 35 12.84 -15.21 9.50
CA ASN A 35 13.30 -16.45 10.14
C ASN A 35 13.38 -17.61 9.13
N GLN A 36 12.38 -17.74 8.25
CA GLN A 36 12.35 -18.79 7.23
C GLN A 36 13.51 -18.68 6.24
N ILE A 37 13.77 -17.50 5.66
CA ILE A 37 14.88 -17.33 4.71
C ILE A 37 16.24 -17.52 5.39
N LYS A 38 16.37 -17.10 6.65
CA LYS A 38 17.57 -17.32 7.46
C LYS A 38 17.86 -18.81 7.64
N SER A 39 16.87 -19.56 8.13
CA SER A 39 17.02 -21.02 8.31
C SER A 39 17.27 -21.75 6.99
N PHE A 40 16.66 -21.29 5.89
CA PHE A 40 16.96 -21.82 4.56
C PHE A 40 18.43 -21.60 4.18
N ALA A 41 18.93 -20.38 4.29
CA ALA A 41 20.32 -20.05 3.95
C ALA A 41 21.32 -20.83 4.81
N GLU A 42 21.12 -20.90 6.13
CA GLU A 42 21.97 -21.69 7.03
C GLU A 42 22.00 -23.17 6.65
N GLY A 43 20.83 -23.75 6.36
CA GLY A 43 20.70 -25.13 5.92
C GLY A 43 21.51 -25.40 4.64
N LYS A 44 21.43 -24.49 3.66
CA LYS A 44 22.13 -24.61 2.38
C LYS A 44 23.63 -24.35 2.47
N ILE A 45 24.07 -23.43 3.33
CA ILE A 45 25.49 -23.23 3.63
C ILE A 45 26.10 -24.49 4.25
N ASN A 46 25.42 -25.08 5.23
CA ASN A 46 25.90 -26.31 5.87
C ASN A 46 25.94 -27.48 4.88
N GLN A 47 24.94 -27.58 4.00
CA GLN A 47 24.93 -28.58 2.92
C GLN A 47 26.10 -28.36 1.95
N SER A 48 26.35 -27.12 1.51
CA SER A 48 27.50 -26.76 0.65
C SER A 48 28.84 -27.18 1.27
N ARG A 49 29.02 -26.92 2.57
CA ARG A 49 30.23 -27.32 3.32
C ARG A 49 30.40 -28.84 3.34
N LEU A 50 29.33 -29.60 3.61
CA LEU A 50 29.36 -31.07 3.64
C LEU A 50 29.68 -31.67 2.26
N GLU A 51 29.14 -31.09 1.20
CA GLU A 51 29.38 -31.52 -0.19
C GLU A 51 30.72 -31.03 -0.74
N GLY A 52 31.38 -30.08 -0.05
CA GLY A 52 32.67 -29.53 -0.44
C GLY A 52 32.62 -28.74 -1.75
N ARG A 53 31.52 -28.05 -2.03
CA ARG A 53 31.23 -27.43 -3.34
C ARG A 53 32.26 -26.40 -3.78
N ASP A 54 32.80 -25.63 -2.83
CA ASP A 54 33.83 -24.61 -3.10
C ASP A 54 35.11 -25.20 -3.75
N ARG A 55 35.40 -26.50 -3.55
CA ARG A 55 36.53 -27.20 -4.20
C ARG A 55 36.39 -27.28 -5.72
N PHE A 56 35.18 -27.18 -6.24
CA PHE A 56 34.91 -27.17 -7.69
C PHE A 56 34.97 -25.76 -8.29
N LEU A 57 35.04 -24.71 -7.45
CA LEU A 57 35.17 -23.31 -7.85
C LEU A 57 36.65 -22.87 -7.84
N HIS A 58 37.51 -23.70 -8.44
CA HIS A 58 38.95 -23.48 -8.46
C HIS A 58 39.39 -22.56 -9.62
N SER A 59 40.20 -21.56 -9.31
CA SER A 59 40.90 -20.74 -10.30
C SER A 59 42.40 -20.98 -10.25
N LYS A 60 43.02 -21.28 -11.39
CA LYS A 60 44.49 -21.48 -11.49
C LYS A 60 45.32 -20.30 -11.00
N GLN A 61 44.75 -19.08 -11.01
CA GLN A 61 45.45 -17.86 -10.60
C GLN A 61 45.16 -17.46 -9.14
N TRP A 62 44.02 -17.88 -8.58
CA TRP A 62 43.52 -17.39 -7.28
C TRP A 62 43.25 -18.49 -6.24
N GLY A 63 43.41 -19.77 -6.61
CA GLY A 63 43.11 -20.91 -5.76
C GLY A 63 41.61 -21.23 -5.69
N ASP A 64 41.22 -21.93 -4.63
CA ASP A 64 39.84 -22.28 -4.35
C ASP A 64 39.07 -21.01 -3.95
N ARG A 65 37.89 -20.80 -4.52
CA ARG A 65 37.01 -19.71 -4.11
C ARG A 65 36.24 -20.13 -2.86
N ASP A 66 36.59 -19.53 -1.73
CA ASP A 66 35.89 -19.72 -0.44
C ASP A 66 34.55 -18.96 -0.40
N THR A 67 33.67 -19.19 -1.39
CA THR A 67 32.39 -18.49 -1.52
C THR A 67 31.44 -18.79 -0.37
N THR A 68 31.45 -20.02 0.15
CA THR A 68 30.61 -20.41 1.29
C THR A 68 31.02 -19.66 2.56
N GLU A 69 32.33 -19.61 2.85
CA GLU A 69 32.87 -18.88 4.00
C GLU A 69 32.70 -17.36 3.85
N ASN A 70 32.95 -16.81 2.67
CA ASN A 70 32.78 -15.38 2.43
C ASN A 70 31.33 -14.93 2.64
N TRP A 71 30.36 -15.69 2.14
CA TRP A 71 28.94 -15.39 2.34
C TRP A 71 28.55 -15.58 3.82
N SER A 72 28.96 -16.69 4.45
CA SER A 72 28.66 -16.98 5.86
C SER A 72 29.19 -15.92 6.82
N ASN A 73 30.37 -15.34 6.56
CA ASN A 73 30.99 -14.37 7.46
C ASN A 73 30.53 -12.93 7.22
N ASN A 74 30.04 -12.60 6.01
CA ASN A 74 29.75 -11.23 5.64
C ASN A 74 28.30 -10.99 5.21
N ALA A 75 27.75 -11.83 4.33
CA ALA A 75 26.40 -11.65 3.81
C ALA A 75 25.32 -12.01 4.85
N TRP A 76 25.59 -13.05 5.66
CA TRP A 76 24.71 -13.49 6.74
C TRP A 76 24.36 -12.38 7.73
N GLN A 77 25.32 -11.49 8.01
CA GLN A 77 25.12 -10.40 8.95
C GLN A 77 23.97 -9.47 8.52
N PHE A 78 23.77 -9.24 7.22
CA PHE A 78 22.64 -8.43 6.75
C PHE A 78 21.28 -9.04 7.07
N LEU A 79 21.15 -10.37 7.03
CA LEU A 79 19.92 -11.05 7.46
C LEU A 79 19.76 -11.01 8.99
N ALA A 80 20.87 -11.08 9.74
CA ALA A 80 20.86 -10.95 11.19
C ALA A 80 20.45 -9.54 11.65
N ASP A 81 21.03 -8.50 11.05
CA ASP A 81 20.69 -7.11 11.33
C ASP A 81 19.24 -6.81 10.94
N PHE A 82 18.75 -7.38 9.82
CA PHE A 82 17.36 -7.22 9.45
C PHE A 82 16.39 -7.88 10.45
N GLN A 83 16.71 -9.09 10.94
CA GLN A 83 15.94 -9.74 12.00
C GLN A 83 15.92 -8.91 13.29
N GLN A 84 17.07 -8.35 13.67
CA GLN A 84 17.20 -7.50 14.85
C GLN A 84 16.34 -6.23 14.73
N SER A 85 16.38 -5.56 13.57
CA SER A 85 15.54 -4.39 13.28
C SER A 85 14.04 -4.71 13.42
N ILE A 86 13.57 -5.87 12.96
CA ILE A 86 12.15 -6.25 13.11
C ILE A 86 11.80 -6.52 14.58
N ALA A 87 12.71 -7.12 15.35
CA ALA A 87 12.50 -7.34 16.78
C ALA A 87 12.38 -6.02 17.56
N GLU A 88 13.18 -5.02 17.17
CA GLU A 88 13.08 -3.65 17.70
C GLU A 88 11.76 -3.01 17.32
N ASP A 89 11.35 -3.08 16.05
CA ASP A 89 10.05 -2.55 15.58
C ASP A 89 8.87 -3.17 16.34
N ILE A 90 8.92 -4.48 16.63
CA ILE A 90 7.90 -5.19 17.42
C ILE A 90 7.85 -4.66 18.86
N SER A 91 9.01 -4.41 19.49
CA SER A 91 9.05 -3.86 20.85
C SER A 91 8.50 -2.43 20.89
N ASP A 92 8.88 -1.62 19.90
CA ASP A 92 8.55 -0.20 19.78
C ASP A 92 7.05 0.02 19.47
N HIS A 93 6.38 -0.98 18.88
CA HIS A 93 4.97 -0.93 18.52
C HIS A 93 4.08 -0.51 19.69
N SER A 94 4.33 -1.08 20.88
CA SER A 94 3.59 -0.77 22.12
C SER A 94 3.73 0.70 22.58
N SER A 95 4.82 1.35 22.18
CA SER A 95 5.12 2.76 22.48
C SER A 95 4.65 3.70 21.37
N ASN A 96 3.90 3.20 20.38
CA ASN A 96 3.49 3.91 19.18
C ASN A 96 4.67 4.53 18.40
N SER A 97 5.82 3.86 18.42
CA SER A 97 6.97 4.23 17.59
C SER A 97 7.03 3.25 16.41
N PHE A 98 7.10 3.80 15.20
CA PHE A 98 7.11 3.03 13.95
C PHE A 98 8.25 3.48 13.07
N HIS A 99 8.79 2.55 12.29
CA HIS A 99 9.96 2.75 11.44
C HIS A 99 9.75 2.09 10.08
N VAL A 100 10.52 2.51 9.08
CA VAL A 100 10.69 1.73 7.85
C VAL A 100 11.58 0.52 8.16
N THR A 101 11.30 -0.59 7.51
CA THR A 101 12.08 -1.82 7.62
C THR A 101 13.46 -1.64 6.96
N GLY A 102 14.47 -2.34 7.48
CA GLY A 102 15.82 -2.38 6.92
C GLY A 102 15.96 -3.17 5.61
N THR A 103 14.86 -3.47 4.91
CA THR A 103 14.82 -4.40 3.78
C THR A 103 15.72 -3.95 2.63
N HIS A 104 15.71 -2.66 2.28
CA HIS A 104 16.53 -2.14 1.19
C HIS A 104 18.03 -2.26 1.50
N GLN A 105 18.43 -1.96 2.74
CA GLN A 105 19.81 -2.09 3.20
C GLN A 105 20.24 -3.56 3.17
N CYS A 106 19.36 -4.47 3.62
CA CYS A 106 19.60 -5.91 3.56
C CYS A 106 19.79 -6.38 2.11
N ALA A 107 18.88 -6.02 1.20
CA ALA A 107 18.93 -6.38 -0.21
C ALA A 107 20.22 -5.89 -0.88
N ARG A 108 20.59 -4.63 -0.64
CA ARG A 108 21.82 -4.05 -1.19
C ARG A 108 23.05 -4.75 -0.63
N GLY A 109 23.08 -5.02 0.68
CA GLY A 109 24.17 -5.75 1.32
C GLY A 109 24.36 -7.15 0.75
N LEU A 110 23.27 -7.93 0.64
CA LEU A 110 23.30 -9.27 0.05
C LEU A 110 23.77 -9.28 -1.40
N SER A 111 23.39 -8.27 -2.20
CA SER A 111 23.77 -8.18 -3.62
C SER A 111 25.28 -8.04 -3.87
N GLU A 112 26.06 -7.66 -2.86
CA GLU A 112 27.52 -7.56 -2.95
C GLU A 112 28.22 -8.92 -2.80
N TYR A 113 27.51 -9.97 -2.39
CA TYR A 113 28.08 -11.29 -2.10
C TYR A 113 27.52 -12.35 -3.05
N SER A 114 28.43 -13.10 -3.67
CA SER A 114 28.06 -14.17 -4.59
C SER A 114 27.49 -15.39 -3.86
N MET A 115 26.40 -15.95 -4.41
CA MET A 115 25.81 -17.21 -3.99
C MET A 115 26.33 -18.44 -4.76
N GLN A 116 27.51 -18.37 -5.38
CA GLN A 116 28.10 -19.48 -6.16
C GLN A 116 28.29 -20.79 -5.37
N TRP A 117 28.18 -20.75 -4.05
CA TRP A 117 28.14 -21.94 -3.18
C TRP A 117 26.81 -22.70 -3.23
N ALA A 118 25.73 -22.08 -3.70
CA ALA A 118 24.41 -22.66 -3.89
C ALA A 118 24.28 -23.27 -5.30
N THR A 119 23.40 -24.26 -5.47
CA THR A 119 22.99 -24.67 -6.82
C THR A 119 22.08 -23.61 -7.45
N ILE A 120 21.89 -23.68 -8.77
CA ILE A 120 21.00 -22.75 -9.50
C ILE A 120 19.58 -22.79 -8.93
N GLU A 121 19.09 -23.98 -8.57
CA GLU A 121 17.76 -24.17 -7.98
C GLU A 121 17.67 -23.57 -6.56
N GLU A 122 18.74 -23.70 -5.77
CA GLU A 122 18.80 -23.16 -4.41
C GLU A 122 18.90 -21.63 -4.41
N GLU A 123 19.70 -21.05 -5.31
CA GLU A 123 19.78 -19.60 -5.52
C GLU A 123 18.43 -19.06 -6.00
N LYS A 124 17.80 -19.70 -6.99
CA LYS A 124 16.46 -19.32 -7.45
C LYS A 124 15.41 -19.38 -6.33
N GLN A 125 15.49 -20.37 -5.45
CA GLN A 125 14.59 -20.46 -4.31
C GLN A 125 14.86 -19.35 -3.28
N PHE A 126 16.13 -19.06 -2.99
CA PHE A 126 16.51 -17.94 -2.12
C PHE A 126 15.97 -16.62 -2.68
N ASP A 127 16.19 -16.35 -3.97
CA ASP A 127 15.72 -15.13 -4.64
C ASP A 127 14.19 -15.00 -4.59
N ALA A 128 13.46 -16.10 -4.80
CA ALA A 128 12.01 -16.10 -4.71
C ALA A 128 11.53 -15.81 -3.27
N MET A 129 12.16 -16.41 -2.26
CA MET A 129 11.87 -16.13 -0.85
C MET A 129 12.19 -14.68 -0.49
N PHE A 130 13.32 -14.16 -0.97
CA PHE A 130 13.72 -12.78 -0.71
C PHE A 130 12.82 -11.77 -1.43
N ALA A 131 12.35 -12.09 -2.64
CA ALA A 131 11.39 -11.28 -3.37
C ALA A 131 10.03 -11.22 -2.65
N GLU A 132 9.53 -12.36 -2.15
CA GLU A 132 8.31 -12.39 -1.31
C GLU A 132 8.49 -11.54 -0.05
N LEU A 133 9.60 -11.75 0.67
CA LEU A 133 9.96 -10.99 1.87
C LEU A 133 10.02 -9.48 1.59
N SER A 134 10.66 -9.08 0.49
CA SER A 134 10.81 -7.68 0.09
C SER A 134 9.47 -7.05 -0.27
N ASN A 135 8.62 -7.78 -0.99
CA ASN A 135 7.26 -7.31 -1.31
C ASN A 135 6.41 -7.14 -0.06
N TYR A 136 6.51 -8.06 0.90
CA TYR A 136 5.80 -7.98 2.17
C TYR A 136 6.26 -6.76 2.98
N ALA A 137 7.58 -6.56 3.12
CA ALA A 137 8.16 -5.44 3.85
C ALA A 137 7.85 -4.08 3.19
N ARG A 138 7.79 -4.02 1.86
CA ARG A 138 7.45 -2.81 1.11
C ARG A 138 6.12 -2.19 1.54
N ASN A 139 5.13 -2.98 1.94
CA ASN A 139 3.85 -2.45 2.43
C ASN A 139 4.00 -1.71 3.77
N ILE A 140 4.87 -2.21 4.67
CA ILE A 140 5.22 -1.52 5.92
C ILE A 140 6.01 -0.25 5.59
N ASP A 141 7.06 -0.36 4.78
CA ASP A 141 7.92 0.77 4.42
C ASP A 141 7.13 1.91 3.79
N THR A 142 6.26 1.59 2.84
CA THR A 142 5.40 2.58 2.16
C THR A 142 4.45 3.27 3.15
N THR A 143 4.00 2.55 4.19
CA THR A 143 3.11 3.08 5.23
C THR A 143 3.86 3.96 6.23
N MET A 144 5.09 3.58 6.60
CA MET A 144 5.89 4.26 7.64
C MET A 144 6.84 5.31 7.08
N GLN A 145 7.04 5.37 5.76
CA GLN A 145 8.01 6.29 5.20
C GLN A 145 7.52 7.75 5.24
N LYS A 146 8.21 8.58 6.02
CA LYS A 146 7.92 10.02 6.18
C LYS A 146 9.05 10.95 5.74
N SER A 147 10.13 10.42 5.16
CA SER A 147 11.28 11.22 4.70
C SER A 147 11.01 12.02 3.42
N TYR A 148 9.95 11.70 2.67
CA TYR A 148 9.63 12.36 1.41
C TYR A 148 8.63 13.50 1.57
N GLN A 149 8.53 14.35 0.54
CA GLN A 149 7.60 15.47 0.49
C GLN A 149 6.13 15.04 0.36
N VAL A 150 5.87 13.78 0.04
CA VAL A 150 4.52 13.23 -0.12
C VAL A 150 4.50 11.76 0.26
N SER A 151 3.34 11.28 0.72
CA SER A 151 3.12 9.85 0.98
C SER A 151 3.39 9.03 -0.27
N TRP A 152 4.09 7.90 -0.10
CA TRP A 152 4.28 6.92 -1.17
C TRP A 152 2.98 6.20 -1.51
N TRP A 153 2.05 6.11 -0.56
CA TRP A 153 0.69 5.72 -0.86
C TRP A 153 -0.01 6.81 -1.67
N SER A 154 -0.24 6.51 -2.94
CA SER A 154 -1.18 7.19 -3.82
C SER A 154 -2.48 6.37 -3.95
N ASP A 155 -3.49 6.96 -4.56
CA ASP A 155 -4.77 6.28 -4.83
C ASP A 155 -4.54 5.03 -5.68
N PHE A 156 -3.63 5.10 -6.65
CA PHE A 156 -3.20 3.97 -7.47
C PHE A 156 -2.50 2.89 -6.63
N GLY A 157 -1.53 3.29 -5.80
CA GLY A 157 -0.79 2.35 -4.94
C GLY A 157 -1.71 1.58 -4.00
N LEU A 158 -2.63 2.28 -3.34
CA LEU A 158 -3.63 1.67 -2.46
C LEU A 158 -4.63 0.79 -3.22
N THR A 159 -4.92 1.11 -4.48
CA THR A 159 -5.78 0.27 -5.34
C THR A 159 -5.11 -1.06 -5.68
N MET A 160 -3.82 -1.03 -6.03
CA MET A 160 -3.06 -2.26 -6.29
C MET A 160 -2.90 -3.10 -5.02
N ALA A 161 -2.57 -2.46 -3.88
CA ALA A 161 -2.50 -3.14 -2.59
C ALA A 161 -3.86 -3.76 -2.18
N TRP A 162 -4.98 -3.07 -2.46
CA TRP A 162 -6.31 -3.64 -2.22
C TRP A 162 -6.54 -4.89 -3.08
N ALA A 163 -6.17 -4.87 -4.36
CA ALA A 163 -6.33 -6.03 -5.24
C ALA A 163 -5.54 -7.25 -4.74
N GLU A 164 -4.35 -7.04 -4.17
CA GLU A 164 -3.51 -8.10 -3.60
C GLU A 164 -4.03 -8.65 -2.26
N HIS A 165 -4.63 -7.80 -1.42
CA HIS A 165 -5.04 -8.16 -0.05
C HIS A 165 -6.55 -8.27 0.19
N ALA A 166 -7.39 -8.06 -0.83
CA ALA A 166 -8.86 -8.09 -0.69
C ALA A 166 -9.38 -9.42 -0.12
N SER A 167 -8.71 -10.54 -0.42
CA SER A 167 -9.06 -11.86 0.09
C SER A 167 -8.85 -11.99 1.61
N GLU A 168 -7.84 -11.30 2.15
CA GLU A 168 -7.52 -11.24 3.58
C GLU A 168 -8.41 -10.23 4.33
N LEU A 169 -8.96 -9.24 3.59
CA LEU A 169 -9.72 -8.10 4.11
C LEU A 169 -11.21 -8.14 3.72
N GLN A 170 -11.83 -9.32 3.67
CA GLN A 170 -13.27 -9.47 3.38
C GLN A 170 -14.16 -8.85 4.47
N MET A 171 -13.70 -8.94 5.73
CA MET A 171 -14.29 -8.32 6.91
C MET A 171 -13.33 -7.23 7.38
N ILE A 172 -13.77 -5.98 7.38
CA ILE A 172 -12.96 -4.85 7.85
C ILE A 172 -13.58 -4.25 9.11
N PRO A 173 -12.78 -3.64 9.99
CA PRO A 173 -13.32 -2.89 11.12
C PRO A 173 -14.22 -1.75 10.63
N LYS A 174 -15.22 -1.39 11.42
CA LYS A 174 -16.01 -0.18 11.15
C LYS A 174 -15.18 1.04 11.52
N PHE A 175 -15.20 2.04 10.66
CA PHE A 175 -14.43 3.27 10.84
C PHE A 175 -15.31 4.48 11.13
N GLN A 176 -14.84 5.34 12.03
CA GLN A 176 -15.47 6.62 12.33
C GLN A 176 -14.44 7.75 12.26
N ALA A 177 -14.69 8.76 11.43
CA ALA A 177 -13.91 9.99 11.48
C ALA A 177 -14.21 10.73 12.78
N ARG A 178 -13.18 11.29 13.42
CA ARG A 178 -13.25 12.08 14.65
C ARG A 178 -12.93 13.54 14.37
N PRO A 179 -13.93 14.38 13.98
CA PRO A 179 -13.71 15.79 13.62
C PRO A 179 -13.11 16.63 14.75
N GLU A 180 -13.15 16.15 15.99
CA GLU A 180 -12.51 16.76 17.16
C GLU A 180 -11.00 16.51 17.25
N ILE A 181 -10.48 15.56 16.46
CA ILE A 181 -9.06 15.19 16.42
C ILE A 181 -8.51 15.56 15.04
N ILE A 182 -8.03 16.81 14.95
CA ILE A 182 -7.48 17.39 13.73
C ILE A 182 -5.97 17.62 13.89
N SER A 183 -5.25 17.48 12.79
CA SER A 183 -3.84 17.86 12.70
C SER A 183 -3.53 18.48 11.35
N ASP A 184 -2.62 19.45 11.34
CA ASP A 184 -2.10 20.05 10.11
C ASP A 184 -0.94 19.21 9.56
N THR A 185 -0.65 19.37 8.27
CA THR A 185 0.58 18.85 7.65
C THR A 185 1.82 19.38 8.37
N ASP A 186 2.87 18.54 8.44
CA ASP A 186 4.13 18.71 9.17
C ASP A 186 4.04 18.75 10.71
N GLN A 187 2.86 18.50 11.28
CA GLN A 187 2.70 18.33 12.72
C GLN A 187 2.77 16.86 13.13
N ILE A 188 3.22 16.63 14.37
CA ILE A 188 3.06 15.32 15.02
C ILE A 188 1.57 15.17 15.36
N PRO A 189 0.92 14.09 14.91
CA PRO A 189 -0.50 13.91 15.15
C PRO A 189 -0.82 13.79 16.65
N PRO A 190 -2.02 14.19 17.09
CA PRO A 190 -2.46 14.00 18.47
C PRO A 190 -2.65 12.53 18.85
N ARG A 191 -3.00 11.67 17.87
CA ARG A 191 -3.18 10.23 18.05
C ARG A 191 -2.47 9.42 16.97
N THR A 192 -2.06 8.21 17.32
CA THR A 192 -1.56 7.25 16.35
C THR A 192 -2.69 6.56 15.60
N GLY A 193 -2.58 6.47 14.28
CA GLY A 193 -3.52 5.75 13.43
C GLY A 193 -3.65 6.39 12.05
N VAL A 194 -4.81 6.17 11.43
CA VAL A 194 -5.08 6.62 10.07
C VAL A 194 -5.73 8.00 10.06
N TYR A 195 -5.36 8.80 9.06
CA TYR A 195 -5.84 10.16 8.86
C TYR A 195 -6.44 10.34 7.47
N ILE A 196 -7.58 11.04 7.40
CA ILE A 196 -8.31 11.43 6.19
C ILE A 196 -8.25 12.95 6.00
N ALA A 197 -8.06 13.42 4.77
CA ALA A 197 -8.09 14.85 4.47
C ALA A 197 -9.52 15.42 4.60
N ILE A 198 -9.65 16.60 5.21
CA ILE A 198 -10.95 17.24 5.47
C ILE A 198 -11.47 17.98 4.24
N ASP A 199 -10.57 18.59 3.47
CA ASP A 199 -10.89 19.47 2.35
C ASP A 199 -10.71 18.83 0.96
N ASP A 200 -10.22 17.59 0.92
CA ASP A 200 -9.98 16.85 -0.31
C ASP A 200 -10.46 15.39 -0.20
N PRO A 201 -11.63 15.04 -0.76
CA PRO A 201 -12.15 13.68 -0.70
C PRO A 201 -11.36 12.67 -1.54
N ASN A 202 -10.51 13.12 -2.45
CA ASN A 202 -9.69 12.26 -3.32
C ASN A 202 -8.25 12.07 -2.80
N ALA A 203 -7.87 12.80 -1.75
CA ALA A 203 -6.58 12.61 -1.11
C ALA A 203 -6.47 11.21 -0.51
N SER A 204 -5.34 10.56 -0.77
CA SER A 204 -5.01 9.26 -0.21
C SER A 204 -4.84 9.36 1.31
N LEU A 205 -5.44 8.43 2.04
CA LEU A 205 -5.27 8.34 3.49
C LEU A 205 -3.80 8.02 3.82
N GLN A 206 -3.38 8.38 5.03
CA GLN A 206 -2.06 8.02 5.53
C GLN A 206 -2.11 7.56 6.98
N PHE A 207 -1.18 6.68 7.35
CA PHE A 207 -0.93 6.33 8.74
C PHE A 207 0.08 7.31 9.34
N ALA A 208 -0.14 7.77 10.57
CA ALA A 208 0.77 8.67 11.28
C ALA A 208 0.76 8.32 12.78
N TRP A 209 1.83 8.68 13.50
CA TRP A 209 2.00 8.28 14.90
C TRP A 209 2.63 9.36 15.76
N ASN A 210 2.40 9.27 17.07
CA ASN A 210 2.83 10.28 18.03
C ASN A 210 3.94 9.82 18.98
N GLY A 211 4.36 8.55 18.92
CA GLY A 211 5.42 8.01 19.78
C GLY A 211 6.83 8.42 19.38
N SER A 212 7.03 8.98 18.18
CA SER A 212 8.33 9.51 17.75
C SER A 212 8.20 10.67 16.76
N ARG A 213 9.27 11.46 16.59
CA ARG A 213 9.29 12.60 15.65
C ARG A 213 9.15 12.16 14.19
N GLY A 214 9.43 10.89 13.88
CA GLY A 214 9.27 10.32 12.55
C GLY A 214 7.81 10.26 12.09
N GLY A 215 6.84 10.25 13.02
CA GLY A 215 5.43 10.03 12.72
C GLY A 215 4.61 11.24 12.29
N LYS A 216 5.27 12.35 11.92
CA LYS A 216 4.59 13.56 11.47
C LYS A 216 3.69 13.30 10.25
N ILE A 217 2.62 14.07 10.17
CA ILE A 217 1.76 14.09 8.99
C ILE A 217 2.51 14.77 7.83
N ILE A 218 2.50 14.15 6.65
CA ILE A 218 3.10 14.72 5.43
C ILE A 218 2.00 15.23 4.47
N PRO A 219 2.35 16.04 3.45
CA PRO A 219 1.39 16.47 2.44
C PRO A 219 0.62 15.29 1.81
N SER A 220 -0.65 15.53 1.45
CA SER A 220 -1.50 14.51 0.83
C SER A 220 -1.04 14.20 -0.58
N SER A 221 -1.10 12.92 -0.96
CA SER A 221 -1.09 12.50 -2.37
C SER A 221 -2.53 12.56 -2.89
N THR A 222 -2.82 13.54 -3.74
CA THR A 222 -4.15 13.75 -4.34
C THR A 222 -4.07 13.89 -5.86
N PHE A 223 -5.21 13.85 -6.53
CA PHE A 223 -5.27 13.99 -7.99
C PHE A 223 -4.99 15.42 -8.44
N ASN A 224 -4.15 15.55 -9.46
CA ASN A 224 -4.08 16.76 -10.27
C ASN A 224 -5.17 16.76 -11.36
N ASP A 225 -5.13 17.73 -12.27
CA ASP A 225 -6.11 17.84 -13.36
C ASP A 225 -6.21 16.57 -14.22
N LEU A 226 -5.09 15.90 -14.50
CA LEU A 226 -5.07 14.64 -15.25
C LEU A 226 -5.73 13.50 -14.46
N GLY A 227 -5.42 13.37 -13.17
CA GLY A 227 -6.03 12.38 -12.29
C GLY A 227 -7.54 12.58 -12.12
N LEU A 228 -7.98 13.84 -11.99
CA LEU A 228 -9.40 14.18 -11.91
C LEU A 228 -10.12 13.91 -13.24
N ALA A 229 -9.47 14.18 -14.38
CA ALA A 229 -9.99 13.84 -15.70
C ALA A 229 -10.12 12.32 -15.88
N ALA A 230 -9.12 11.54 -15.44
CA ALA A 230 -9.16 10.08 -15.47
C ALA A 230 -10.30 9.54 -14.60
N LEU A 231 -10.43 10.05 -13.38
CA LEU A 231 -11.52 9.70 -12.47
C LEU A 231 -12.90 10.02 -13.07
N ALA A 232 -13.05 11.16 -13.73
CA ALA A 232 -14.31 11.57 -14.36
C ALA A 232 -14.66 10.71 -15.59
N ALA A 233 -13.66 10.34 -16.40
CA ALA A 233 -13.86 9.57 -17.62
C ALA A 233 -14.12 8.08 -17.35
N VAL A 234 -13.35 7.48 -16.44
CA VAL A 234 -13.38 6.02 -16.19
C VAL A 234 -14.33 5.67 -15.05
N GLY A 235 -14.48 6.56 -14.06
CA GLY A 235 -15.26 6.34 -12.86
C GLY A 235 -14.51 5.58 -11.77
N ARG A 236 -14.86 5.84 -10.50
CA ARG A 236 -14.13 5.35 -9.32
C ARG A 236 -13.96 3.83 -9.26
N SER A 237 -14.96 3.05 -9.65
CA SER A 237 -14.91 1.58 -9.57
C SER A 237 -14.02 0.92 -10.62
N LYS A 238 -13.70 1.64 -11.70
CA LYS A 238 -12.91 1.16 -12.83
C LYS A 238 -11.52 1.78 -12.88
N LEU A 239 -11.35 2.94 -12.24
CA LEU A 239 -10.09 3.66 -12.18
C LEU A 239 -8.97 2.73 -11.67
N TRP A 240 -7.86 2.69 -12.41
CA TRP A 240 -6.68 1.82 -12.18
C TRP A 240 -6.84 0.32 -12.46
N VAL A 241 -8.06 -0.20 -12.50
CA VAL A 241 -8.32 -1.66 -12.64
C VAL A 241 -8.76 -2.02 -14.06
N ASP A 242 -9.61 -1.20 -14.68
CA ASP A 242 -10.10 -1.41 -16.05
C ASP A 242 -9.04 -0.93 -17.06
N GLN A 243 -8.15 -1.85 -17.42
CA GLN A 243 -7.04 -1.62 -18.35
C GLN A 243 -7.50 -1.06 -19.70
N ALA A 244 -8.64 -1.54 -20.23
CA ALA A 244 -9.17 -1.08 -21.50
C ALA A 244 -9.67 0.36 -21.40
N ALA A 245 -10.47 0.68 -20.38
CA ALA A 245 -10.95 2.04 -20.17
C ALA A 245 -9.80 3.04 -19.90
N MET A 246 -8.78 2.61 -19.15
CA MET A 246 -7.58 3.43 -18.90
C MET A 246 -6.78 3.66 -20.19
N ARG A 247 -6.64 2.65 -21.05
CA ARG A 247 -5.97 2.81 -22.35
C ARG A 247 -6.73 3.78 -23.26
N ASP A 248 -8.05 3.64 -23.34
CA ASP A 248 -8.89 4.52 -24.15
C ASP A 248 -8.80 5.97 -23.63
N PHE A 249 -8.71 6.16 -22.30
CA PHE A 249 -8.42 7.46 -21.69
C PHE A 249 -7.06 8.02 -22.11
N VAL A 250 -5.99 7.22 -22.09
CA VAL A 250 -4.65 7.68 -22.53
C VAL A 250 -4.71 8.14 -23.98
N TRP A 251 -5.28 7.36 -24.89
CA TRP A 251 -5.39 7.72 -26.31
C TRP A 251 -6.20 8.99 -26.53
N ALA A 252 -7.27 9.20 -25.77
CA ALA A 252 -8.05 10.43 -25.85
C ALA A 252 -7.31 11.68 -25.31
N ASN A 253 -6.26 11.49 -24.51
CA ASN A 253 -5.53 12.55 -23.82
C ASN A 253 -4.04 12.62 -24.19
N LEU A 254 -3.63 12.05 -25.34
CA LEU A 254 -2.26 12.17 -25.86
C LEU A 254 -1.84 13.61 -26.21
N SER A 255 -2.77 14.57 -26.16
CA SER A 255 -2.43 16.00 -26.23
C SER A 255 -1.80 16.53 -24.94
N ASN A 256 -1.91 15.80 -23.82
CA ASN A 256 -1.23 16.13 -22.58
C ASN A 256 0.29 15.92 -22.75
N PRO A 257 1.14 16.93 -22.49
CA PRO A 257 2.59 16.83 -22.70
C PRO A 257 3.27 15.70 -21.93
N ASP A 258 2.82 15.42 -20.70
CA ASP A 258 3.42 14.39 -19.85
C ASP A 258 3.17 13.00 -20.45
N LEU A 259 1.91 12.72 -20.84
CA LEU A 259 1.55 11.48 -21.52
C LEU A 259 2.21 11.38 -22.91
N ALA A 260 2.26 12.48 -23.65
CA ALA A 260 2.88 12.53 -24.98
C ALA A 260 4.40 12.35 -24.96
N SER A 261 5.05 12.57 -23.81
CA SER A 261 6.49 12.38 -23.66
C SER A 261 6.86 10.98 -23.15
N ASP A 262 5.88 10.22 -22.65
CA ASP A 262 6.12 8.88 -22.10
C ASP A 262 6.36 7.86 -23.23
N GLU A 263 7.51 7.18 -23.18
CA GLU A 263 7.93 6.20 -24.19
C GLU A 263 6.92 5.06 -24.37
N PHE A 264 6.23 4.67 -23.29
CA PHE A 264 5.24 3.59 -23.30
C PHE A 264 3.91 4.04 -23.90
N ALA A 265 3.56 5.31 -23.78
CA ALA A 265 2.34 5.87 -24.38
C ALA A 265 2.46 5.98 -25.91
N ASN A 266 3.66 6.25 -26.44
CA ASN A 266 3.88 6.55 -27.85
C ASN A 266 4.19 5.34 -28.74
N SER A 267 4.78 4.27 -28.19
CA SER A 267 5.42 3.23 -29.01
C SER A 267 4.55 1.99 -29.22
N THR A 268 3.81 1.53 -28.21
CA THR A 268 2.87 0.40 -28.28
C THR A 268 2.21 0.26 -26.91
N LEU A 269 1.26 1.16 -26.59
CA LEU A 269 0.66 1.17 -25.24
C LEU A 269 0.02 -0.19 -24.92
N ASP A 270 0.73 -0.98 -24.11
CA ASP A 270 0.23 -2.24 -23.57
C ASP A 270 -0.95 -1.94 -22.64
N LEU A 271 -2.03 -2.69 -22.83
CA LEU A 271 -3.22 -2.65 -21.97
C LEU A 271 -2.84 -2.77 -20.49
N ALA A 272 -1.91 -3.66 -20.17
CA ALA A 272 -1.49 -3.90 -18.79
C ALA A 272 -0.79 -2.69 -18.15
N LEU A 273 -0.16 -1.83 -18.96
CA LEU A 273 0.62 -0.69 -18.47
C LEU A 273 -0.16 0.62 -18.44
N ALA A 274 -1.29 0.71 -19.14
CA ALA A 274 -2.06 1.96 -19.24
C ALA A 274 -2.44 2.59 -17.88
N PRO A 275 -2.92 1.83 -16.86
CA PRO A 275 -3.14 2.37 -15.52
C PRO A 275 -1.89 3.00 -14.90
N SER A 276 -0.75 2.29 -14.98
CA SER A 276 0.52 2.71 -14.40
C SER A 276 1.09 3.95 -15.10
N VAL A 277 0.93 4.07 -16.42
CA VAL A 277 1.36 5.25 -17.18
C VAL A 277 0.62 6.50 -16.71
N VAL A 278 -0.71 6.44 -16.59
CA VAL A 278 -1.49 7.58 -16.10
C VAL A 278 -1.13 7.88 -14.64
N ALA A 279 -1.00 6.86 -13.80
CA ALA A 279 -0.68 7.02 -12.38
C ALA A 279 0.64 7.76 -12.14
N ARG A 280 1.65 7.64 -13.02
CA ARG A 280 2.92 8.38 -12.88
C ARG A 280 2.75 9.90 -12.88
N TYR A 281 1.72 10.39 -13.58
CA TYR A 281 1.50 11.82 -13.81
C TYR A 281 0.17 12.33 -13.24
N ALA A 282 -0.61 11.48 -12.58
CA ALA A 282 -1.96 11.81 -12.10
C ALA A 282 -1.98 12.42 -10.68
N PHE A 283 -0.86 12.46 -9.98
CA PHE A 283 -0.80 12.87 -8.57
C PHE A 283 -0.02 14.15 -8.36
N MET A 284 -0.43 14.90 -7.34
CA MET A 284 0.29 16.05 -6.81
C MET A 284 0.29 16.02 -5.29
N ALA A 285 1.32 16.65 -4.70
CA ALA A 285 1.40 16.87 -3.27
C ALA A 285 0.63 18.14 -2.88
N ARG A 286 -0.22 18.06 -1.85
CA ARG A 286 -0.95 19.22 -1.32
C ARG A 286 -0.96 19.21 0.21
N PRO A 287 -0.55 20.30 0.88
CA PRO A 287 -0.80 20.47 2.31
C PRO A 287 -2.30 20.56 2.59
N THR A 288 -2.77 19.84 3.61
CA THR A 288 -4.19 19.79 3.99
C THR A 288 -4.35 19.63 5.51
N ARG A 289 -5.57 19.79 6.00
CA ARG A 289 -5.98 19.44 7.36
C ARG A 289 -6.49 18.01 7.39
N TRP A 290 -6.05 17.29 8.40
CA TRP A 290 -6.29 15.87 8.54
C TRP A 290 -7.17 15.58 9.74
N CYS A 291 -8.10 14.67 9.59
CA CYS A 291 -9.00 14.17 10.62
C CYS A 291 -8.64 12.73 10.96
N PHE A 292 -8.61 12.39 12.25
CA PHE A 292 -8.33 11.03 12.69
C PHE A 292 -9.47 10.08 12.34
N VAL A 293 -9.14 8.89 11.85
CA VAL A 293 -10.10 7.82 11.55
C VAL A 293 -9.96 6.74 12.62
N GLU A 294 -10.90 6.67 13.54
CA GLU A 294 -10.89 5.69 14.62
C GLU A 294 -11.50 4.34 14.16
N ILE A 295 -10.91 3.25 14.64
CA ILE A 295 -11.53 1.92 14.60
C ILE A 295 -12.58 1.83 15.69
N VAL A 296 -13.83 1.52 15.33
CA VAL A 296 -14.88 1.24 16.30
C VAL A 296 -14.67 -0.17 16.85
N GLU A 297 -14.28 -0.24 18.12
CA GLU A 297 -13.90 -1.50 18.76
C GLU A 297 -15.05 -2.53 18.72
N GLY A 298 -14.74 -3.75 18.27
CA GLY A 298 -15.69 -4.86 18.20
C GLY A 298 -16.69 -4.81 17.05
N GLU A 299 -16.75 -3.72 16.27
CA GLU A 299 -17.64 -3.59 15.12
C GLU A 299 -16.91 -3.86 13.81
N PHE A 300 -17.48 -4.75 12.99
CA PHE A 300 -16.95 -5.14 11.68
C PHE A 300 -18.03 -5.07 10.61
N GLU A 301 -17.62 -4.80 9.38
CA GLU A 301 -18.50 -4.72 8.21
C GLU A 301 -17.92 -5.52 7.03
N ARG A 302 -18.80 -6.12 6.23
CA ARG A 302 -18.42 -6.85 5.00
C ARG A 302 -18.18 -5.86 3.88
N VAL A 303 -17.08 -6.03 3.14
CA VAL A 303 -16.75 -5.17 2.00
C VAL A 303 -17.87 -5.13 0.95
N GLU A 304 -18.49 -6.28 0.66
CA GLU A 304 -19.60 -6.38 -0.30
C GLU A 304 -20.80 -5.51 0.09
N GLU A 305 -21.11 -5.42 1.39
CA GLU A 305 -22.22 -4.61 1.92
C GLU A 305 -21.90 -3.11 1.82
N ILE A 306 -20.64 -2.74 2.00
CA ILE A 306 -20.15 -1.36 1.87
C ILE A 306 -20.26 -0.88 0.42
N GLU A 307 -19.89 -1.73 -0.54
CA GLU A 307 -20.01 -1.42 -1.97
C GLU A 307 -21.48 -1.32 -2.41
N SER A 308 -22.31 -2.26 -1.95
CA SER A 308 -23.74 -2.33 -2.28
C SER A 308 -24.54 -1.16 -1.68
N SER A 309 -24.24 -0.78 -0.43
CA SER A 309 -24.90 0.36 0.24
C SER A 309 -24.54 1.70 -0.41
N THR A 310 -23.30 1.84 -0.90
CA THR A 310 -22.85 3.04 -1.63
C THR A 310 -23.58 3.17 -2.97
N LEU A 311 -23.80 2.07 -3.68
CA LEU A 311 -24.59 2.01 -4.91
C LEU A 311 -26.08 2.34 -4.66
N ASN A 312 -26.65 1.82 -3.58
CA ASN A 312 -28.07 2.02 -3.23
C ASN A 312 -28.38 3.42 -2.68
N SER A 313 -27.41 4.14 -2.09
CA SER A 313 -27.64 5.53 -1.66
C SER A 313 -27.88 6.49 -2.84
N LYS A 314 -27.40 6.15 -4.06
CA LYS A 314 -27.74 6.87 -5.30
C LYS A 314 -29.13 6.50 -5.86
N MET A 315 -29.77 5.46 -5.34
CA MET A 315 -31.09 4.99 -5.79
C MET A 315 -32.12 4.91 -4.65
N THR A 316 -32.09 5.83 -3.69
CA THR A 316 -33.29 6.04 -2.85
C THR A 316 -34.27 6.92 -3.62
N THR A 317 -34.94 6.33 -4.63
CA THR A 317 -36.24 6.85 -5.07
C THR A 317 -37.18 6.63 -3.89
N GLN A 318 -37.32 7.64 -3.03
CA GLN A 318 -38.33 7.62 -1.98
C GLN A 318 -39.70 7.48 -2.66
N ARG A 319 -40.27 6.28 -2.63
CA ARG A 319 -41.64 6.02 -3.08
C ARG A 319 -42.56 6.42 -1.94
N PHE A 320 -43.31 7.50 -2.14
CA PHE A 320 -44.39 7.91 -1.26
C PHE A 320 -45.72 7.37 -1.80
N PHE A 321 -46.64 7.04 -0.89
CA PHE A 321 -48.02 6.73 -1.28
C PHE A 321 -48.76 8.04 -1.62
N ALA A 322 -49.63 7.99 -2.62
CA ALA A 322 -50.42 9.15 -3.02
C ALA A 322 -51.26 9.66 -1.84
N GLY A 323 -51.06 10.93 -1.45
CA GLY A 323 -51.79 11.57 -0.34
C GLY A 323 -50.95 11.91 0.89
N GLU A 324 -49.70 11.45 0.99
CA GLU A 324 -48.80 11.83 2.08
C GLU A 324 -48.17 13.22 1.86
N LYS A 325 -47.99 13.99 2.95
CA LYS A 325 -47.31 15.29 2.90
C LYS A 325 -45.81 15.09 2.62
N CYS A 326 -45.30 15.76 1.58
CA CYS A 326 -43.87 15.76 1.26
C CYS A 326 -43.06 16.34 2.44
N GLN A 327 -42.16 15.55 3.01
CA GLN A 327 -41.35 15.96 4.16
C GLN A 327 -40.05 16.70 3.78
N ASN A 328 -39.61 16.61 2.51
CA ASN A 328 -38.40 17.26 2.00
C ASN A 328 -38.70 18.01 0.69
N ALA A 329 -37.84 18.97 0.30
CA ALA A 329 -37.92 19.63 -1.00
C ALA A 329 -37.10 18.83 -2.04
N GLY A 330 -37.71 18.49 -3.18
CA GLY A 330 -37.04 17.73 -4.25
C GLY A 330 -37.97 17.42 -5.43
N TYR A 331 -37.40 16.82 -6.49
CA TYR A 331 -38.17 16.35 -7.65
C TYR A 331 -38.75 14.97 -7.40
N TYR A 332 -40.08 14.86 -7.43
CA TYR A 332 -40.81 13.61 -7.25
C TYR A 332 -41.39 13.13 -8.57
N LEU A 333 -41.14 11.87 -8.91
CA LEU A 333 -41.74 11.21 -10.08
C LEU A 333 -42.97 10.43 -9.62
N SER A 334 -44.16 10.90 -9.97
CA SER A 334 -45.40 10.13 -9.81
C SER A 334 -45.52 9.12 -10.95
N SER A 335 -45.65 7.84 -10.63
CA SER A 335 -45.97 6.82 -11.65
C SER A 335 -47.40 7.07 -12.16
N PRO A 336 -47.65 7.13 -13.47
CA PRO A 336 -49.01 7.25 -13.98
C PRO A 336 -49.75 5.95 -13.71
N ALA A 337 -50.80 6.00 -12.90
CA ALA A 337 -51.76 4.92 -12.77
C ALA A 337 -52.62 4.92 -14.03
N CYS A 338 -52.44 3.92 -14.90
CA CYS A 338 -53.46 3.57 -15.87
C CYS A 338 -54.59 2.85 -15.13
N SER A 339 -55.79 3.44 -15.25
CA SER A 339 -57.10 2.89 -14.93
C SER A 339 -57.42 1.60 -15.67
#